data_AF-A0A7S3RAX7-F1
#
_entry.id   AF-A0A7S3RAX7-F1
#
_cell.length_a   1.000
_cell.length_b   1.000
_cell.length_c   1.000
_cell.angle_alpha   90.00
_cell.angle_beta   90.00
_cell.angle_gamma   90.00
#
_symmetry.space_group_name_H-M   'P 1'
#
loop_
_entity.id
_entity.type
_entity.pdbx_description
1 polymer ?
#
loop_
_entity_poly.entity_id
_entity_poly.type
_entity_poly.pdbx_seq_one_letter_code
_entity_poly.pdbx_strand_id
1 'polypeptide(L)'
;MDEFTEVEEEGDDGPCGKIGKAMTMACLGIVLFPLSLLMLGWNENSYVCENNRILYADNKAVVVPNCDNADLMDKFVFLSCPVLESSLMEFTPCVFNGGTMSCQSQLPVKFRSASGSQNVEMYQCVEECSTKTEKHKNMAGQNEVKKVTTCTYEMKWATRYHDSSGFKYSLQQISNNGCPDIVKAGGNPQPPSNMDMGQSEEFAQSIVVGKSVSSGFTLNKAL
;
A
#
# COMPACT_ATOMS: atom_id res chain seq x y z
N MET A 1 -13.97 13.96 0.25
CA MET A 1 -15.00 12.94 0.51
C MET A 1 -16.06 13.60 1.35
N ASP A 2 -17.19 13.98 0.75
CA ASP A 2 -18.32 14.50 1.52
C ASP A 2 -19.07 13.29 2.09
N GLU A 3 -18.75 12.96 3.34
CA GLU A 3 -19.52 12.05 4.16
C GLU A 3 -20.79 12.79 4.59
N PHE A 4 -21.94 12.39 4.03
CA PHE A 4 -23.24 12.90 4.46
C PHE A 4 -23.50 12.43 5.88
N THR A 5 -23.31 13.33 6.83
CA THR A 5 -23.79 13.16 8.21
C THR A 5 -25.18 13.78 8.28
N GLU A 6 -26.21 12.97 8.51
CA GLU A 6 -27.56 13.46 8.82
C GLU A 6 -27.52 14.20 10.16
N VAL A 7 -27.93 15.48 10.14
CA VAL A 7 -28.17 16.27 11.35
C VAL A 7 -29.61 16.00 11.77
N GLU A 8 -29.80 15.23 12.85
CA GLU A 8 -31.12 15.10 13.50
C GLU A 8 -31.46 16.41 14.22
N GLU A 9 -32.66 16.95 13.95
CA GLU A 9 -33.22 18.12 14.62
C GLU A 9 -33.46 17.82 16.11
N GLU A 10 -32.96 18.68 16.99
CA GLU A 10 -33.21 18.63 18.44
C GLU A 10 -34.69 18.97 18.73
N GLY A 11 -35.54 17.95 18.82
CA GLY A 11 -36.77 18.03 19.58
C GLY A 11 -36.45 17.99 21.08
N ASP A 12 -36.93 18.97 21.84
CA ASP A 12 -36.77 19.05 23.30
C ASP A 12 -37.37 17.80 23.99
N ASP A 13 -36.52 16.80 24.22
CA ASP A 13 -36.88 15.57 24.90
C ASP A 13 -37.25 15.85 26.36
N GLY A 14 -38.48 15.47 26.74
CA GLY A 14 -38.95 15.51 28.12
C GLY A 14 -38.04 14.70 29.07
N PRO A 15 -38.22 14.83 30.40
CA PRO A 15 -37.32 14.23 31.41
C PRO A 15 -37.06 12.72 31.22
N CYS A 16 -38.02 11.96 30.69
CA CYS A 16 -37.85 10.53 30.37
C CYS A 16 -36.93 10.26 29.16
N GLY A 17 -36.85 11.17 28.17
CA GLY A 17 -35.94 11.04 27.04
C GLY A 17 -34.46 11.23 27.44
N LYS A 18 -34.21 12.06 28.46
CA LYS A 18 -32.86 12.27 29.01
C LYS A 18 -32.29 11.03 29.71
N ILE A 19 -33.13 10.22 30.36
CA ILE A 19 -32.72 8.95 30.98
C ILE A 19 -32.46 7.87 29.91
N GLY A 20 -33.30 7.82 28.87
CA GLY A 20 -33.10 6.88 27.74
C GLY A 20 -31.77 7.12 27.03
N LYS A 21 -31.43 8.39 26.73
CA LYS A 21 -30.15 8.75 26.11
C LYS A 21 -28.94 8.40 26.99
N ALA A 22 -29.04 8.54 28.31
CA ALA A 22 -27.97 8.16 29.23
C ALA A 22 -27.67 6.65 29.23
N MET A 23 -28.70 5.79 29.14
CA MET A 23 -28.51 4.34 29.11
C MET A 23 -27.93 3.86 27.78
N THR A 24 -28.33 4.46 26.65
CA THR A 24 -27.75 4.18 25.33
C THR A 24 -26.26 4.51 25.28
N MET A 25 -25.85 5.65 25.84
CA MET A 25 -24.43 6.02 25.93
C MET A 25 -23.62 5.06 26.81
N ALA A 26 -24.21 4.56 27.92
CA ALA A 26 -23.57 3.56 28.77
C ALA A 26 -23.35 2.23 28.02
N CYS A 27 -24.35 1.75 27.26
CA CYS A 27 -24.23 0.54 26.45
C CYS A 27 -23.19 0.70 25.32
N LEU A 28 -23.12 1.88 24.68
CA LEU A 28 -22.11 2.18 23.66
C LEU A 28 -20.70 2.13 24.26
N GLY A 29 -20.50 2.68 25.46
CA GLY A 29 -19.22 2.62 26.17
C GLY A 29 -18.77 1.18 26.46
N ILE A 30 -19.71 0.30 26.87
CA ILE A 30 -19.43 -1.12 27.13
C ILE A 30 -18.96 -1.86 25.87
N VAL A 31 -19.42 -1.46 24.68
CA VAL A 31 -19.02 -2.06 23.41
C VAL A 31 -17.74 -1.43 22.84
N LEU A 32 -17.58 -0.11 22.95
CA LEU A 32 -16.40 0.60 22.44
C LEU A 32 -15.12 0.23 23.21
N PHE A 33 -15.23 -0.05 24.51
CA PHE A 33 -14.08 -0.43 25.33
C PHE A 33 -13.39 -1.75 24.89
N PRO A 34 -14.08 -2.89 24.70
CA PRO A 34 -13.45 -4.09 24.19
C PRO A 34 -12.97 -3.93 22.73
N LEU A 35 -13.67 -3.14 21.91
CA LEU A 35 -13.22 -2.86 20.54
C LEU A 35 -11.90 -2.11 20.50
N SER A 36 -11.71 -1.13 21.39
CA SER A 36 -10.43 -0.40 21.48
C SER A 36 -9.30 -1.29 21.98
N LEU A 37 -9.56 -2.19 22.94
CA LEU A 37 -8.59 -3.20 23.39
C LEU A 37 -8.21 -4.18 22.27
N LEU A 38 -9.16 -4.62 21.46
CA LEU A 38 -8.88 -5.48 20.30
C LEU A 38 -8.02 -4.77 19.24
N MET A 39 -8.32 -3.50 18.96
CA MET A 39 -7.52 -2.70 18.01
C MET A 39 -6.09 -2.47 18.53
N LEU A 40 -5.94 -2.20 19.83
CA LEU A 40 -4.63 -2.11 20.47
C LEU A 40 -3.87 -3.44 20.39
N GLY A 41 -4.53 -4.57 20.68
CA GLY A 41 -3.92 -5.89 20.59
C GLY A 41 -3.50 -6.29 19.18
N TRP A 42 -4.27 -5.91 18.14
CA TRP A 42 -3.87 -6.12 16.75
C TRP A 42 -2.60 -5.34 16.41
N ASN A 43 -2.55 -4.06 16.78
CA ASN A 43 -1.39 -3.21 16.53
C ASN A 43 -0.15 -3.74 17.28
N GLU A 44 -0.29 -4.13 18.53
CA GLU A 44 0.80 -4.71 19.32
C GLU A 44 1.28 -6.03 18.72
N ASN A 45 0.38 -6.92 18.30
CA ASN A 45 0.78 -8.18 17.68
C ASN A 45 1.60 -7.95 16.39
N SER A 46 1.20 -7.00 15.56
CA SER A 46 1.98 -6.63 14.37
C SER A 46 3.37 -6.10 14.74
N TYR A 47 3.45 -5.23 15.77
CA TYR A 47 4.72 -4.68 16.25
C TYR A 47 5.63 -5.75 16.87
N VAL A 48 5.08 -6.65 17.67
CA VAL A 48 5.81 -7.75 18.31
C VAL A 48 6.31 -8.76 17.29
N CYS A 49 5.52 -9.08 16.25
CA CYS A 49 5.96 -9.95 15.16
C CYS A 49 7.18 -9.38 14.44
N GLU A 50 7.17 -8.08 14.15
CA GLU A 50 8.30 -7.41 13.49
C GLU A 50 9.53 -7.34 14.40
N ASN A 51 9.35 -6.97 15.67
CA ASN A 51 10.45 -6.93 16.63
C ASN A 51 11.06 -8.32 16.86
N ASN A 52 10.25 -9.38 16.92
CA ASN A 52 10.74 -10.75 17.03
C ASN A 52 11.52 -11.18 15.79
N ARG A 53 11.16 -10.71 14.58
CA ARG A 53 11.94 -10.97 13.37
C ARG A 53 13.32 -10.31 13.43
N ILE A 54 13.38 -9.05 13.88
CA ILE A 54 14.64 -8.31 14.06
C ILE A 54 15.51 -9.00 15.11
N LEU A 55 14.95 -9.33 16.29
CA LEU A 55 15.67 -10.03 17.35
C LEU A 55 16.10 -11.42 16.93
N TYR A 56 15.30 -12.13 16.13
CA TYR A 56 15.70 -13.42 15.58
C TYR A 56 16.88 -13.28 14.62
N ALA A 57 16.83 -12.29 13.72
CA ALA A 57 17.93 -11.99 12.82
C ALA A 57 19.21 -11.63 13.60
N ASP A 58 19.10 -10.79 14.64
CA ASP A 58 20.23 -10.38 15.49
C ASP A 58 20.83 -11.57 16.27
N ASN A 59 20.00 -12.38 16.92
CA ASN A 59 20.46 -13.56 17.67
C ASN A 59 21.03 -14.68 16.78
N LYS A 60 20.62 -14.74 15.51
CA LYS A 60 21.11 -15.72 14.54
C LYS A 60 22.20 -15.16 13.63
N ALA A 61 22.49 -13.86 13.71
CA ALA A 61 23.49 -13.23 12.88
C ALA A 61 24.88 -13.74 13.25
N VAL A 62 25.57 -14.31 12.26
CA VAL A 62 26.98 -14.64 12.41
C VAL A 62 27.77 -13.35 12.20
N VAL A 63 28.51 -12.92 13.23
CA VAL A 63 29.46 -11.81 13.11
C VAL A 63 30.64 -12.31 12.27
N VAL A 64 30.90 -11.66 11.15
CA VAL A 64 32.04 -12.00 10.28
C VAL A 64 33.29 -11.28 10.80
N PRO A 65 34.24 -11.99 11.44
CA PRO A 65 35.46 -11.36 11.90
C PRO A 65 36.33 -10.95 10.71
N ASN A 66 36.88 -9.73 10.75
CA ASN A 66 37.86 -9.20 9.80
C ASN A 66 37.42 -9.13 8.33
N CYS A 67 36.13 -9.23 8.03
CA CYS A 67 35.62 -9.12 6.65
C CYS A 67 36.21 -10.17 5.68
N ASP A 68 36.79 -11.26 6.19
CA ASP A 68 37.43 -12.31 5.40
C ASP A 68 36.52 -13.55 5.28
N ASN A 69 36.45 -14.09 4.06
CA ASN A 69 35.37 -14.96 3.60
C ASN A 69 35.46 -16.44 4.00
N ALA A 70 34.30 -17.07 4.14
CA ALA A 70 33.77 -18.14 3.27
C ALA A 70 32.46 -18.67 3.88
N ASP A 71 31.47 -19.02 3.06
CA ASP A 71 30.26 -19.75 3.49
C ASP A 71 29.17 -18.93 4.21
N LEU A 72 28.77 -17.80 3.61
CA LEU A 72 27.72 -16.90 4.14
C LEU A 72 26.40 -16.95 3.36
N MET A 73 26.30 -17.79 2.32
CA MET A 73 25.05 -17.99 1.59
C MET A 73 23.98 -18.56 2.54
N ASP A 74 22.75 -18.08 2.41
CA ASP A 74 21.59 -18.48 3.24
C ASP A 74 21.73 -18.30 4.77
N LYS A 75 22.65 -17.44 5.25
CA LYS A 75 22.80 -17.11 6.67
C LYS A 75 22.50 -15.64 6.93
N PHE A 76 21.91 -15.33 8.09
CA PHE A 76 21.89 -13.97 8.59
C PHE A 76 23.32 -13.59 9.01
N VAL A 77 23.82 -12.48 8.49
CA VAL A 77 25.19 -12.03 8.74
C VAL A 77 25.18 -10.59 9.19
N PHE A 78 25.98 -10.30 10.23
CA PHE A 78 26.23 -8.95 10.66
C PHE A 78 27.58 -8.49 10.14
N LEU A 79 27.57 -7.52 9.23
CA LEU A 79 28.77 -6.94 8.63
C LEU A 79 29.13 -5.65 9.36
N SER A 80 30.19 -5.67 10.18
CA SER A 80 30.71 -4.48 10.88
C SER A 80 31.74 -3.69 10.06
N CYS A 81 31.97 -4.08 8.81
CA CYS A 81 33.06 -3.57 7.98
C CYS A 81 32.61 -2.38 7.13
N PRO A 82 33.51 -1.42 6.85
CA PRO A 82 33.18 -0.33 5.94
C PRO A 82 32.86 -0.90 4.56
N VAL A 83 31.70 -0.54 4.00
CA VAL A 83 31.32 -0.92 2.64
C VAL A 83 32.13 -0.10 1.66
N LEU A 84 32.73 -0.76 0.68
CA LEU A 84 33.47 -0.07 -0.37
C LEU A 84 32.46 0.56 -1.33
N GLU A 85 32.35 1.89 -1.36
CA GLU A 85 31.39 2.61 -2.20
C GLU A 85 31.48 2.25 -3.69
N SER A 86 32.68 1.93 -4.19
CA SER A 86 32.87 1.51 -5.58
C SER A 86 32.20 0.17 -5.91
N SER A 87 31.92 -0.66 -4.90
CA SER A 87 31.20 -1.93 -5.06
C SER A 87 29.68 -1.79 -4.99
N LEU A 88 29.17 -0.62 -4.56
CA LEU A 88 27.74 -0.37 -4.54
C LEU A 88 27.21 -0.16 -5.96
N MET A 89 26.08 -0.82 -6.23
CA MET A 89 25.35 -0.64 -7.49
C MET A 89 24.75 0.76 -7.52
N GLU A 90 24.91 1.44 -8.66
CA GLU A 90 24.18 2.69 -8.91
C GLU A 90 22.77 2.34 -9.39
N PHE A 91 21.79 2.65 -8.55
CA PHE A 91 20.37 2.52 -8.88
C PHE A 91 19.91 3.77 -9.62
N THR A 92 19.24 3.52 -10.75
CA THR A 92 18.55 4.51 -11.55
C THR A 92 17.19 3.91 -11.93
N PRO A 93 16.19 4.73 -12.33
CA PRO A 93 14.91 4.18 -12.80
C PRO A 93 15.07 3.14 -13.91
N CYS A 94 16.12 3.18 -14.72
CA CYS A 94 16.39 2.15 -15.73
C CYS A 94 16.60 0.75 -15.16
N VAL A 95 17.28 0.65 -14.01
CA VAL A 95 17.61 -0.63 -13.38
C VAL A 95 16.34 -1.38 -13.00
N PHE A 96 15.33 -0.66 -12.50
CA PHE A 96 14.07 -1.22 -12.02
C PHE A 96 13.06 -1.58 -13.13
N ASN A 97 13.24 -1.06 -14.34
CA ASN A 97 12.27 -1.20 -15.45
C ASN A 97 12.81 -2.09 -16.59
N GLY A 98 13.75 -3.00 -16.29
CA GLY A 98 14.25 -4.00 -17.25
C GLY A 98 14.86 -3.42 -18.53
N GLY A 99 15.31 -2.16 -18.52
CA GLY A 99 15.84 -1.48 -19.71
C GLY A 99 14.79 -1.02 -20.74
N THR A 100 13.48 -1.07 -20.42
CA THR A 100 12.42 -0.51 -21.27
C THR A 100 12.47 1.03 -21.33
N MET A 101 13.07 1.66 -20.32
CA MET A 101 13.33 3.09 -20.29
C MET A 101 14.61 3.45 -21.03
N SER A 102 14.56 4.42 -21.96
CA SER A 102 15.77 4.98 -22.55
C SER A 102 16.56 5.72 -21.46
N CYS A 103 17.66 5.12 -21.01
CA CYS A 103 18.56 5.71 -20.01
C CYS A 103 19.27 6.99 -20.46
N GLN A 104 19.00 7.42 -21.70
CA GLN A 104 19.54 8.61 -22.32
C GLN A 104 18.78 9.88 -21.91
N SER A 105 17.54 9.75 -21.45
CA SER A 105 16.70 10.88 -21.01
C SER A 105 16.79 10.99 -19.49
N GLN A 106 17.83 11.68 -19.01
CA GLN A 106 18.22 11.70 -17.60
C GLN A 106 17.10 12.19 -16.67
N LEU A 107 16.54 11.28 -15.87
CA LEU A 107 15.94 11.64 -14.59
C LEU A 107 17.07 11.85 -13.57
N PRO A 108 17.06 12.91 -12.76
CA PRO A 108 18.19 13.28 -11.88
C PRO A 108 18.39 12.34 -10.69
N VAL A 109 17.48 11.38 -10.46
CA VAL A 109 17.49 10.53 -9.28
C VAL A 109 18.40 9.32 -9.53
N LYS A 110 19.56 9.35 -8.89
CA LYS A 110 20.48 8.23 -8.82
C LYS A 110 21.03 8.11 -7.40
N PHE A 111 21.25 6.89 -6.95
CA PHE A 111 21.85 6.62 -5.65
C PHE A 111 22.64 5.32 -5.71
N ARG A 112 23.67 5.19 -4.88
CA ARG A 112 24.46 3.96 -4.78
C ARG A 112 24.08 3.25 -3.50
N SER A 113 23.69 1.99 -3.60
CA SER A 113 23.24 1.21 -2.45
C SER A 113 23.46 -0.29 -2.66
N ALA A 114 23.26 -1.05 -1.59
CA ALA A 114 23.21 -2.50 -1.59
C ALA A 114 21.91 -3.02 -2.22
N SER A 115 20.82 -2.32 -1.95
CA SER A 115 19.48 -2.59 -2.45
C SER A 115 18.75 -1.27 -2.73
N GLY A 116 17.77 -1.33 -3.61
CA GLY A 116 16.89 -0.21 -3.91
C GLY A 116 15.50 -0.70 -4.23
N SER A 117 14.53 0.18 -4.05
CA SER A 117 13.16 -0.04 -4.50
C SER A 117 12.65 1.19 -5.21
N GLN A 118 11.84 0.97 -6.24
CA GLN A 118 11.09 2.00 -6.95
C GLN A 118 9.60 1.69 -6.77
N ASN A 119 8.82 2.68 -6.32
CA ASN A 119 7.36 2.63 -6.35
C ASN A 119 6.84 3.63 -7.38
N VAL A 120 6.17 3.14 -8.41
CA VAL A 120 5.59 3.94 -9.49
C VAL A 120 4.08 3.99 -9.31
N GLU A 121 3.56 5.20 -9.06
CA GLU A 121 2.15 5.46 -8.90
C GLU A 121 1.67 6.48 -9.92
N MET A 122 0.40 6.36 -10.32
CA MET A 122 -0.23 7.29 -11.24
C MET A 122 -1.53 7.80 -10.64
N TYR A 123 -1.70 9.12 -10.67
CA TYR A 123 -2.92 9.78 -10.24
C TYR A 123 -4.00 9.61 -11.30
N GLN A 124 -5.04 8.86 -10.97
CA GLN A 124 -6.08 8.45 -11.92
C GLN A 124 -7.41 8.27 -11.20
N CYS A 125 -8.50 8.25 -11.97
CA CYS A 125 -9.82 7.94 -11.43
C CYS A 125 -9.92 6.43 -11.17
N VAL A 126 -10.38 6.04 -10.00
CA VAL A 126 -10.58 4.64 -9.63
C VAL A 126 -12.04 4.38 -9.35
N GLU A 127 -12.59 3.37 -10.02
CA GLU A 127 -13.93 2.85 -9.75
C GLU A 127 -13.85 1.75 -8.67
N GLU A 128 -14.63 1.92 -7.61
CA GLU A 128 -14.86 0.88 -6.60
C GLU A 128 -16.34 0.53 -6.55
N CYS A 129 -16.67 -0.70 -6.95
CA CYS A 129 -18.04 -1.20 -6.95
C CYS A 129 -18.26 -2.19 -5.81
N SER A 130 -19.35 -1.99 -5.08
CA SER A 130 -19.86 -2.94 -4.08
C SER A 130 -21.23 -3.45 -4.50
N THR A 131 -21.41 -4.77 -4.51
CA THR A 131 -22.71 -5.40 -4.78
C THR A 131 -23.34 -5.88 -3.48
N LYS A 132 -24.50 -5.32 -3.14
CA LYS A 132 -25.33 -5.77 -2.03
C LYS A 132 -26.55 -6.50 -2.57
N THR A 133 -27.04 -7.46 -1.80
CA THR A 133 -28.24 -8.22 -2.14
C THR A 133 -29.36 -7.77 -1.23
N GLU A 134 -30.40 -7.20 -1.80
CA GLU A 134 -31.55 -6.68 -1.07
C GLU A 134 -32.79 -7.52 -1.38
N LYS A 135 -33.62 -7.75 -0.36
CA LYS A 135 -34.93 -8.39 -0.52
C LYS A 135 -35.97 -7.30 -0.72
N HIS A 136 -36.59 -7.28 -1.88
CA HIS A 136 -37.69 -6.38 -2.21
C HIS A 136 -38.97 -7.21 -2.38
N LYS A 137 -40.13 -6.65 -2.03
CA LYS A 137 -41.40 -7.28 -2.37
C LYS A 137 -41.81 -6.84 -3.77
N ASN A 138 -42.06 -7.79 -4.66
CA ASN A 138 -42.62 -7.47 -5.97
C ASN A 138 -44.08 -7.00 -5.83
N MET A 139 -44.70 -6.53 -6.93
CA MET A 139 -46.11 -6.10 -6.93
C MET A 139 -47.10 -7.21 -6.54
N ALA A 140 -46.67 -8.48 -6.58
CA ALA A 140 -47.44 -9.65 -6.14
C ALA A 140 -47.19 -10.04 -4.67
N GLY A 141 -46.43 -9.23 -3.91
CA GLY A 141 -46.14 -9.45 -2.49
C GLY A 141 -45.12 -10.55 -2.18
N GLN A 142 -44.47 -11.12 -3.19
CA GLN A 142 -43.44 -12.14 -3.04
C GLN A 142 -42.06 -11.51 -2.81
N ASN A 143 -41.22 -12.17 -2.01
CA ASN A 143 -39.85 -11.73 -1.78
C ASN A 143 -39.00 -12.01 -3.02
N GLU A 144 -38.58 -10.94 -3.69
CA GLU A 144 -37.63 -10.94 -4.79
C GLU A 144 -36.25 -10.52 -4.29
N VAL A 145 -35.23 -11.24 -4.72
CA VAL A 145 -33.84 -10.93 -4.36
C VAL A 145 -33.24 -10.08 -5.48
N LYS A 146 -33.02 -8.79 -5.20
CA LYS A 146 -32.43 -7.84 -6.13
C LYS A 146 -30.96 -7.59 -5.78
N LYS A 147 -30.08 -7.73 -6.76
CA LYS A 147 -28.68 -7.30 -6.62
C LYS A 147 -28.58 -5.81 -6.93
N VAL A 148 -28.10 -5.03 -5.97
CA VAL A 148 -27.86 -3.59 -6.10
C VAL A 148 -26.34 -3.40 -6.12
N THR A 149 -25.82 -2.93 -7.25
CA THR A 149 -24.39 -2.63 -7.40
C THR A 149 -24.19 -1.12 -7.39
N THR A 150 -23.55 -0.62 -6.34
CA THR A 150 -23.19 0.80 -6.16
C THR A 150 -21.72 0.96 -6.46
N CYS A 151 -21.37 1.93 -7.32
CA CYS A 151 -20.00 2.24 -7.67
C CYS A 151 -19.67 3.67 -7.25
N THR A 152 -18.51 3.84 -6.62
CA THR A 152 -17.93 5.12 -6.22
C THR A 152 -16.71 5.42 -7.08
N TYR A 153 -16.47 6.70 -7.35
CA TYR A 153 -15.37 7.17 -8.19
C TYR A 153 -14.55 8.18 -7.41
N GLU A 154 -13.24 7.99 -7.39
CA GLU A 154 -12.33 8.88 -6.69
C GLU A 154 -11.02 9.04 -7.45
N MET A 155 -10.50 10.26 -7.50
CA MET A 155 -9.14 10.52 -7.97
C MET A 155 -8.14 10.14 -6.88
N LYS A 156 -7.26 9.18 -7.16
CA LYS A 156 -6.22 8.77 -6.23
C LYS A 156 -4.95 8.29 -6.93
N TRP A 157 -3.86 8.31 -6.18
CA TRP A 157 -2.63 7.63 -6.58
C TRP A 157 -2.87 6.13 -6.51
N ALA A 158 -2.60 5.43 -7.61
CA ALA A 158 -2.70 3.97 -7.67
C ALA A 158 -1.45 3.37 -8.32
N THR A 159 -1.00 2.25 -7.75
CA THR A 159 0.15 1.45 -8.18
C THR A 159 -0.15 0.56 -9.39
N ARG A 160 -1.41 0.53 -9.86
CA ARG A 160 -1.83 -0.20 -11.06
C ARG A 160 -2.61 0.72 -11.98
N TYR A 161 -2.56 0.45 -13.27
CA TYR A 161 -3.41 1.15 -14.23
C TYR A 161 -4.87 0.72 -14.07
N HIS A 162 -5.77 1.70 -14.02
CA HIS A 162 -7.21 1.52 -14.00
C HIS A 162 -7.79 1.94 -15.35
N ASP A 163 -8.21 0.96 -16.15
CA ASP A 163 -8.81 1.25 -17.44
C ASP A 163 -10.23 1.83 -17.28
N SER A 164 -10.39 3.10 -17.65
CA SER A 164 -11.68 3.79 -17.60
C SER A 164 -12.66 3.33 -18.69
N SER A 165 -12.21 2.59 -19.70
CA SER A 165 -13.09 2.05 -20.74
C SER A 165 -14.09 1.03 -20.18
N GLY A 166 -13.74 0.38 -19.06
CA GLY A 166 -14.56 -0.60 -18.35
C GLY A 166 -15.45 -0.01 -17.27
N PHE A 167 -15.46 1.32 -17.06
CA PHE A 167 -16.26 1.93 -16.00
C PHE A 167 -17.77 1.81 -16.29
N LYS A 168 -18.53 1.62 -15.22
CA LYS A 168 -19.96 1.35 -15.28
C LYS A 168 -20.80 2.53 -15.75
N TYR A 169 -20.41 3.76 -15.42
CA TYR A 169 -21.12 4.98 -15.80
C TYR A 169 -20.39 5.77 -16.89
N SER A 170 -21.13 6.67 -17.54
CA SER A 170 -20.55 7.55 -18.55
C SER A 170 -19.52 8.51 -17.93
N LEU A 171 -18.53 8.93 -18.72
CA LEU A 171 -17.50 9.88 -18.27
C LEU A 171 -18.10 11.16 -17.69
N GLN A 172 -19.22 11.66 -18.23
CA GLN A 172 -19.90 12.85 -17.71
C GLN A 172 -20.48 12.63 -16.30
N GLN A 173 -21.06 11.45 -16.04
CA GLN A 173 -21.56 11.11 -14.70
C GLN A 173 -20.40 10.95 -13.72
N ILE A 174 -19.31 10.33 -14.15
CA ILE A 174 -18.11 10.13 -13.32
C ILE A 174 -17.43 11.48 -12.99
N SER A 175 -17.39 12.39 -13.97
CA SER A 175 -16.88 13.76 -13.77
C SER A 175 -17.67 14.52 -12.71
N ASN A 176 -19.00 14.41 -12.72
CA ASN A 176 -19.86 15.03 -11.72
C ASN A 176 -19.80 14.34 -10.34
N ASN A 177 -19.24 13.12 -10.25
CA ASN A 177 -19.31 12.26 -9.07
C ASN A 177 -17.93 11.87 -8.51
N GLY A 178 -16.90 12.70 -8.69
CA GLY A 178 -15.62 12.55 -7.98
C GLY A 178 -14.36 12.63 -8.83
N CYS A 179 -14.48 12.54 -10.16
CA CYS A 179 -13.32 12.60 -11.07
C CYS A 179 -13.49 13.67 -12.16
N PRO A 180 -13.45 14.96 -11.82
CA PRO A 180 -13.88 16.05 -12.71
C PRO A 180 -13.14 16.11 -14.05
N ASP A 181 -11.84 15.78 -14.07
CA ASP A 181 -11.00 15.89 -15.27
C ASP A 181 -11.06 14.69 -16.22
N ILE A 182 -11.79 13.61 -15.86
CA ILE A 182 -11.85 12.39 -16.68
C ILE A 182 -12.46 12.64 -18.07
N VAL A 183 -13.39 13.59 -18.19
CA VAL A 183 -14.05 13.94 -19.46
C VAL A 183 -13.08 14.68 -20.39
N LYS A 184 -12.28 15.60 -19.85
CA LYS A 184 -11.32 16.39 -20.65
C LYS A 184 -10.26 15.50 -21.28
N ALA A 185 -9.83 14.48 -20.54
CA ALA A 185 -8.84 13.52 -21.00
C ALA A 185 -9.44 12.38 -21.87
N GLY A 186 -10.78 12.25 -21.93
CA GLY A 186 -11.44 11.13 -22.60
C GLY A 186 -11.26 9.78 -21.88
N GLY A 187 -10.94 9.80 -20.58
CA GLY A 187 -10.61 8.63 -19.78
C GLY A 187 -9.42 8.86 -18.85
N ASN A 188 -8.95 7.79 -18.21
CA ASN A 188 -7.68 7.82 -17.48
C ASN A 188 -6.50 7.96 -18.46
N PRO A 189 -5.45 8.70 -18.08
CA PRO A 189 -4.23 8.77 -18.90
C PRO A 189 -3.62 7.38 -19.05
N GLN A 190 -3.05 7.11 -20.22
CA GLN A 190 -2.33 5.85 -20.45
C GLN A 190 -1.08 5.79 -19.56
N PRO A 191 -0.74 4.61 -19.03
CA PRO A 191 0.49 4.45 -18.27
C PRO A 191 1.69 4.76 -19.17
N PRO A 192 2.78 5.32 -18.60
CA PRO A 192 4.00 5.55 -19.34
C PRO A 192 4.53 4.22 -19.90
N SER A 193 4.82 4.17 -21.21
CA SER A 193 5.24 2.92 -21.89
C SER A 193 6.66 2.45 -21.52
N ASN A 194 7.37 3.24 -20.73
CA ASN A 194 8.77 3.07 -20.36
C ASN A 194 8.97 2.85 -18.85
N MET A 195 7.88 2.68 -18.09
CA MET A 195 7.93 2.37 -16.67
C MET A 195 6.85 1.35 -16.33
N ASP A 196 7.25 0.32 -15.59
CA ASP A 196 6.33 -0.62 -14.99
C ASP A 196 5.67 0.03 -13.77
N MET A 197 4.35 -0.07 -13.71
CA MET A 197 3.57 0.44 -12.57
C MET A 197 3.75 -0.45 -11.34
N GLY A 198 3.76 0.14 -10.16
CA GLY A 198 3.85 -0.56 -8.88
C GLY A 198 5.26 -0.61 -8.30
N GLN A 199 5.53 -1.63 -7.48
CA GLN A 199 6.79 -1.75 -6.75
C GLN A 199 7.75 -2.70 -7.47
N SER A 200 8.95 -2.20 -7.74
CA SER A 200 10.09 -2.97 -8.25
C SER A 200 11.24 -2.88 -7.25
N GLU A 201 11.90 -4.00 -6.99
CA GLU A 201 13.04 -4.10 -6.08
C GLU A 201 14.23 -4.69 -6.82
N GLU A 202 15.40 -4.12 -6.59
CA GLU A 202 16.64 -4.58 -7.21
C GLU A 202 17.78 -4.56 -6.20
N PHE A 203 18.75 -5.46 -6.40
CA PHE A 203 19.83 -5.73 -5.46
C PHE A 203 21.17 -5.75 -6.17
N ALA A 204 22.20 -5.22 -5.52
CA ALA A 204 23.57 -5.38 -5.98
C ALA A 204 23.95 -6.87 -5.95
N GLN A 205 24.43 -7.40 -7.09
CA GLN A 205 24.84 -8.82 -7.18
C GLN A 205 25.97 -9.17 -6.22
N SER A 206 26.83 -8.20 -5.92
CA SER A 206 27.92 -8.35 -4.97
C SER A 206 28.27 -7.02 -4.33
N ILE A 207 28.61 -7.04 -3.05
CA ILE A 207 29.10 -5.89 -2.30
C ILE A 207 30.45 -6.25 -1.69
N VAL A 208 31.43 -5.38 -1.83
CA VAL A 208 32.75 -5.55 -1.21
C VAL A 208 32.77 -4.76 0.09
N VAL A 209 33.16 -5.41 1.18
CA VAL A 209 33.37 -4.74 2.47
C VAL A 209 34.80 -4.94 2.95
N GLY A 210 35.33 -4.00 3.74
CA GLY A 210 36.69 -4.04 4.28
C GLY A 210 37.76 -3.42 3.37
N LYS A 211 39.03 -3.53 3.79
CA LYS A 211 40.18 -2.97 3.06
C LYS A 211 40.60 -3.92 1.94
N SER A 212 40.16 -3.66 0.70
CA SER A 212 40.64 -4.29 -0.55
C SER A 212 41.00 -5.78 -0.40
N VAL A 213 40.01 -6.60 -0.04
CA VAL A 213 40.12 -8.06 -0.17
C VAL A 213 39.40 -8.47 -1.45
N SER A 214 40.03 -9.31 -2.26
CA SER A 214 39.71 -9.61 -3.66
C SER A 214 38.41 -10.39 -3.92
N SER A 215 37.53 -10.52 -2.93
CA SER A 215 36.32 -11.34 -3.01
C SER A 215 35.15 -10.64 -2.31
N GLY A 216 34.18 -10.16 -3.10
CA GLY A 216 32.94 -9.54 -2.59
C GLY A 216 31.96 -10.56 -1.99
N PHE A 217 30.96 -10.05 -1.29
CA PHE A 217 29.85 -10.79 -0.69
C PHE A 217 28.65 -10.76 -1.64
N THR A 218 28.00 -11.91 -1.88
CA THR A 218 26.75 -11.98 -2.65
C THR A 218 25.56 -11.79 -1.73
N LEU A 219 24.66 -10.87 -2.08
CA LEU A 219 23.36 -10.75 -1.41
C LEU A 219 22.42 -11.83 -1.96
N ASN A 220 21.77 -12.58 -1.06
CA ASN A 220 20.80 -13.60 -1.45
C ASN A 220 19.63 -12.94 -2.20
N LYS A 221 19.32 -13.48 -3.39
CA LYS A 221 18.21 -13.02 -4.25
C LYS A 221 16.85 -13.63 -3.85
N ALA A 222 16.84 -14.65 -2.99
CA ALA A 222 15.65 -15.41 -2.64
C ALA A 222 15.24 -15.15 -1.18
N LEU A 223 14.32 -14.22 -0.99
CA LEU A 223 13.43 -14.13 0.17
C LEU A 223 12.00 -13.92 -0.34
#